data_AF-A0A973PUQ8-F1
#
_entry.id   AF-A0A973PUQ8-F1
#
_cell.length_a   1.000
_cell.length_b   1.000
_cell.length_c   1.000
_cell.angle_alpha   90.00
_cell.angle_beta   90.00
_cell.angle_gamma   90.00
#
_symmetry.space_group_name_H-M   'P 1'
#
loop_
_entity.id
_entity.type
_entity.pdbx_description
1 polymer ?
#
loop_
_entity_poly.entity_id
_entity_poly.type
_entity_poly.pdbx_seq_one_letter_code
_entity_poly.pdbx_strand_id
1 'polypeptide(L)'
;MTGQEMAELQPLTTFVVDVRPQVRRTTFDVRPAPAAPPVAQLVKHRPLNRPASYELFTGPGLAVPAGRLSESGALDADGRPVGVVNLTGGKYEDARVNPLNGAFHTYTESNPTRWHVVQPGLPRLAGRPASRASRMAYNKVTDVLGKVGYDIKGTWLGAMAFTYGAPGCDGFTVSLGRRGRFDVTVHDSRVDRRLVLACVTAVAHTELDSIRAEGVSMLTFGGGRR
;
A
#
# COMPACT_ATOMS: atom_id res chain seq x y z
N MET A 1 16.84 18.90 13.69
CA MET A 1 15.45 19.28 14.05
C MET A 1 14.52 18.09 13.73
N THR A 2 14.61 16.97 14.45
CA THR A 2 14.24 15.64 13.92
C THR A 2 12.99 14.98 14.54
N GLY A 3 12.18 15.70 15.33
CA GLY A 3 11.07 15.08 16.09
C GLY A 3 9.65 15.45 15.71
N GLN A 4 9.42 16.58 15.02
CA GLN A 4 8.05 17.09 14.82
C GLN A 4 7.35 16.56 13.56
N GLU A 5 8.09 16.06 12.57
CA GLU A 5 7.53 15.74 11.24
C GLU A 5 6.57 14.54 11.26
N MET A 6 6.77 13.59 12.17
CA MET A 6 5.96 12.36 12.29
C MET A 6 5.08 12.35 13.54
N ALA A 7 5.01 13.45 14.28
CA ALA A 7 4.40 13.52 15.61
C ALA A 7 2.90 13.16 15.60
N GLU A 8 2.18 13.45 14.52
CA GLU A 8 0.74 13.15 14.42
C GLU A 8 0.46 11.79 13.77
N LEU A 9 1.33 11.33 12.87
CA LEU A 9 1.10 10.10 12.10
C LEU A 9 1.59 8.86 12.85
N GLN A 10 2.77 8.93 13.48
CA GLN A 10 3.37 7.75 14.12
C GLN A 10 2.56 7.18 15.30
N PRO A 11 1.86 7.99 16.12
CA PRO A 11 1.02 7.45 17.20
C PRO A 11 -0.25 6.73 16.73
N LEU A 12 -0.68 6.89 15.48
CA LEU A 12 -1.95 6.31 15.01
C LEU A 12 -1.87 4.79 14.99
N THR A 13 -2.68 4.13 15.81
CA THR A 13 -2.84 2.66 15.81
C THR A 13 -3.97 2.22 14.92
N THR A 14 -4.98 3.07 14.70
CA THR A 14 -6.05 2.82 13.74
C THR A 14 -6.28 4.08 12.92
N PHE A 15 -6.37 3.95 11.61
CA PHE A 15 -6.61 5.06 10.71
C PHE A 15 -7.19 4.60 9.37
N VAL A 16 -7.72 5.56 8.63
CA VAL A 16 -8.31 5.37 7.31
C VAL A 16 -7.44 6.06 6.27
N VAL A 17 -7.28 5.44 5.11
CA VAL A 17 -6.61 6.03 3.96
C VAL A 17 -7.59 6.07 2.79
N ASP A 18 -8.01 7.27 2.39
CA ASP A 18 -8.90 7.48 1.23
C ASP A 18 -8.04 7.76 -0.02
N VAL A 19 -8.14 6.92 -1.05
CA VAL A 19 -7.45 7.14 -2.33
C VAL A 19 -8.27 8.03 -3.25
N ARG A 20 -7.67 9.12 -3.71
CA ARG A 20 -8.27 10.10 -4.62
C ARG A 20 -7.48 10.16 -5.92
N PRO A 21 -7.81 9.28 -6.88
CA PRO A 21 -7.17 9.30 -8.19
C PRO A 21 -7.74 10.43 -9.05
N GLN A 22 -6.85 11.22 -9.65
CA GLN A 22 -7.16 12.27 -10.62
C GLN A 22 -6.38 12.01 -11.90
N VAL A 23 -6.73 12.69 -12.99
CA VAL A 23 -6.14 12.47 -14.33
C VAL A 23 -4.62 12.68 -14.36
N ARG A 24 -4.09 13.58 -13.54
CA ARG A 24 -2.65 13.93 -13.51
C ARG A 24 -2.01 13.78 -12.14
N ARG A 25 -2.78 13.36 -11.14
CA ARG A 25 -2.34 13.34 -9.74
C ARG A 25 -3.07 12.23 -9.01
N THR A 26 -2.42 11.61 -8.06
CA THR A 26 -3.07 10.70 -7.12
C THR A 26 -2.75 11.16 -5.72
N THR A 27 -3.76 11.29 -4.87
CA THR A 27 -3.55 11.57 -3.44
C THR A 27 -4.11 10.46 -2.57
N PHE A 28 -3.50 10.30 -1.40
CA PHE A 28 -3.98 9.41 -0.35
C PHE A 28 -4.13 10.26 0.90
N ASP A 29 -5.37 10.44 1.37
CA ASP A 29 -5.65 11.22 2.56
C ASP A 29 -5.69 10.29 3.78
N VAL A 30 -4.80 10.49 4.75
CA VAL A 30 -4.70 9.69 5.97
C VAL A 30 -5.45 10.38 7.09
N ARG A 31 -6.46 9.71 7.64
CA ARG A 31 -7.35 10.25 8.69
C ARG A 31 -7.37 9.35 9.90
N PRO A 32 -7.33 9.89 11.13
CA PRO A 32 -7.46 9.06 12.34
C PRO A 32 -8.85 8.40 12.45
N ALA A 33 -9.87 8.99 11.82
CA ALA A 33 -11.22 8.44 11.74
C ALA A 33 -11.90 8.86 10.42
N PRO A 34 -12.93 8.14 9.93
CA PRO A 34 -13.57 8.43 8.65
C PRO A 34 -14.06 9.88 8.47
N ALA A 35 -14.56 10.50 9.55
CA ALA A 35 -15.09 11.86 9.56
C ALA A 35 -14.07 12.93 9.98
N ALA A 36 -12.87 12.54 10.40
CA ALA A 36 -11.83 13.47 10.83
C ALA A 36 -11.12 14.13 9.64
N PRO A 37 -10.56 15.34 9.82
CA PRO A 37 -9.66 15.91 8.82
C PRO A 37 -8.40 15.03 8.64
N PRO A 38 -7.75 15.08 7.46
CA PRO A 38 -6.51 14.36 7.24
C PRO A 38 -5.38 14.95 8.08
N VAL A 39 -4.59 14.07 8.69
CA VAL A 39 -3.37 14.42 9.46
C VAL A 39 -2.09 14.14 8.67
N ALA A 40 -2.21 13.36 7.59
CA ALA A 40 -1.17 13.20 6.60
C ALA A 40 -1.76 13.07 5.20
N GLN A 41 -0.99 13.43 4.19
CA GLN A 41 -1.36 13.23 2.79
C GLN A 41 -0.16 12.75 1.98
N LEU A 42 -0.40 11.73 1.16
CA LEU A 42 0.52 11.34 0.10
C LEU A 42 0.12 12.03 -1.20
N VAL A 43 1.11 12.54 -1.92
CA VAL A 43 0.93 13.18 -3.22
C VAL A 43 1.85 12.54 -4.25
N LYS A 44 1.24 12.04 -5.33
CA LYS A 44 1.96 11.58 -6.53
C LYS A 44 1.49 12.41 -7.71
N HIS A 45 2.42 13.12 -8.37
CA HIS A 45 2.13 13.97 -9.53
C HIS A 45 1.93 13.18 -10.84
N ARG A 46 1.39 11.97 -10.71
CA ARG A 46 1.08 11.04 -11.80
C ARG A 46 -0.19 10.25 -11.45
N PRO A 47 -0.86 9.64 -12.45
CA PRO A 47 -1.91 8.65 -12.21
C PRO A 47 -1.40 7.46 -11.37
N LEU A 48 -2.34 6.78 -10.70
CA LEU A 48 -2.05 5.65 -9.81
C LEU A 48 -1.22 4.55 -10.51
N ASN A 49 -1.58 4.23 -11.75
CA ASN A 49 -0.97 3.17 -12.56
C ASN A 49 0.39 3.52 -13.19
N ARG A 50 0.92 4.73 -12.93
CA ARG A 50 2.22 5.15 -13.46
C ARG A 50 3.28 5.08 -12.36
N PRO A 51 4.47 4.53 -12.63
CA PRO A 51 5.54 4.49 -11.62
C PRO A 51 6.01 5.90 -11.30
N ALA A 52 5.94 6.28 -10.02
CA ALA A 52 6.51 7.51 -9.45
C ALA A 52 6.44 7.44 -7.93
N SER A 53 7.36 8.11 -7.25
CA SER A 53 7.31 8.29 -5.79
C SER A 53 6.13 9.18 -5.37
N TYR A 54 5.67 8.94 -4.16
CA TYR A 54 4.77 9.79 -3.40
C TYR A 54 5.58 10.66 -2.45
N GLU A 55 5.21 11.93 -2.35
CA GLU A 55 5.67 12.83 -1.30
C GLU A 55 4.68 12.74 -0.13
N LEU A 56 5.20 12.60 1.09
CA LEU A 56 4.39 12.57 2.31
C LEU A 56 4.44 13.93 2.99
N PHE A 57 3.26 14.46 3.28
CA PHE A 57 3.10 15.71 4.02
C PHE A 57 2.28 15.49 5.30
N THR A 58 2.63 16.21 6.37
CA THR A 58 2.00 16.17 7.70
C THR A 58 1.86 17.59 8.28
N GLY A 59 1.33 17.68 9.51
CA GLY A 59 1.24 18.90 10.28
C GLY A 59 0.13 19.84 9.83
N PRO A 60 0.05 21.06 10.40
CA PRO A 60 -1.01 22.02 10.11
C PRO A 60 -1.09 22.33 8.61
N GLY A 61 -2.27 22.11 8.03
CA GLY A 61 -2.49 22.32 6.60
C GLY A 61 -1.74 21.37 5.67
N LEU A 62 -1.14 20.29 6.19
CA LEU A 62 -0.35 19.31 5.43
C LEU A 62 0.82 19.98 4.69
N ALA A 63 1.50 20.90 5.36
CA ALA A 63 2.56 21.72 4.77
C ALA A 63 3.98 21.21 5.09
N VAL A 64 4.13 20.28 6.04
CA VAL A 64 5.44 19.80 6.49
C VAL A 64 5.80 18.52 5.72
N PRO A 65 6.90 18.49 4.93
CA PRO A 65 7.38 17.26 4.33
C PRO A 65 7.84 16.28 5.42
N ALA A 66 7.37 15.03 5.36
CA ALA A 66 7.69 13.99 6.34
C ALA A 66 8.35 12.74 5.71
N GLY A 67 8.64 12.81 4.41
CA GLY A 67 9.39 11.79 3.69
C GLY A 67 8.87 11.55 2.27
N ARG A 68 9.37 10.48 1.67
CA ARG A 68 8.95 10.01 0.35
C ARG A 68 8.71 8.51 0.41
N LEU A 69 7.75 8.01 -0.34
CA LEU A 69 7.51 6.57 -0.43
C LEU A 69 7.18 6.14 -1.85
N SER A 70 7.31 4.85 -2.09
CA SER A 70 6.89 4.18 -3.32
C SER A 70 6.20 2.88 -2.95
N GLU A 71 5.70 2.16 -3.95
CA GLU A 71 5.11 0.83 -3.77
C GLU A 71 6.15 -0.21 -3.27
N SER A 72 7.45 0.13 -3.23
CA SER A 72 8.52 -0.75 -2.77
C SER A 72 9.22 -0.29 -1.49
N GLY A 73 8.82 0.82 -0.86
CA GLY A 73 9.36 1.21 0.44
C GLY A 73 9.25 2.70 0.74
N ALA A 74 9.95 3.15 1.78
CA ALA A 74 9.89 4.53 2.27
C ALA A 74 11.26 5.11 2.65
N LEU A 75 11.36 6.43 2.50
CA LEU A 75 12.46 7.30 2.92
C LEU A 75 11.94 8.33 3.93
N ASP A 76 12.78 8.73 4.88
CA ASP A 76 12.49 9.86 5.78
C ASP A 76 12.64 11.21 5.06
N ALA A 77 12.41 12.32 5.79
CA ALA A 77 12.51 13.67 5.24
C ALA A 77 13.93 14.03 4.78
N ASP A 78 14.95 13.44 5.42
CA ASP A 78 16.36 13.58 5.03
C ASP A 78 16.76 12.66 3.85
N GLY A 79 15.81 11.85 3.35
CA GLY A 79 16.04 10.90 2.27
C GLY A 79 16.72 9.61 2.71
N ARG A 80 16.82 9.33 4.01
CA ARG A 80 17.38 8.07 4.51
C ARG A 80 16.34 6.95 4.42
N PRO A 81 16.74 5.70 4.09
CA PRO A 81 15.82 4.58 4.04
C PRO A 81 15.19 4.26 5.40
N VAL A 82 13.87 4.21 5.43
CA VAL A 82 13.08 3.73 6.57
C VAL A 82 12.89 2.21 6.48
N GLY A 83 12.71 1.70 5.26
CA GLY A 83 12.54 0.28 5.01
C GLY A 83 11.94 -0.04 3.64
N VAL A 84 11.69 -1.32 3.41
CA VAL A 84 11.30 -1.90 2.11
C VAL A 84 9.94 -2.59 2.24
N VAL A 85 9.15 -2.52 1.17
CA VAL A 85 7.87 -3.20 0.99
C VAL A 85 7.92 -4.01 -0.32
N ASN A 86 7.06 -5.02 -0.46
CA ASN A 86 6.98 -5.86 -1.66
C ASN A 86 8.31 -6.57 -1.98
N LEU A 87 9.04 -6.96 -0.93
CA LEU A 87 10.28 -7.71 -1.09
C LEU A 87 9.97 -9.20 -1.32
N THR A 88 10.18 -9.72 -2.54
CA THR A 88 10.11 -11.16 -2.81
C THR A 88 11.48 -11.82 -2.66
N GLY A 89 11.56 -12.88 -1.85
CA GLY A 89 12.69 -13.84 -1.86
C GLY A 89 14.09 -13.37 -1.41
N GLY A 90 14.37 -12.06 -1.26
CA GLY A 90 15.71 -11.54 -0.97
C GLY A 90 16.00 -11.13 0.48
N LYS A 91 17.24 -10.67 0.73
CA LYS A 91 17.66 -9.97 1.97
C LYS A 91 17.35 -8.47 1.87
N TYR A 92 17.22 -7.78 3.00
CA TYR A 92 17.06 -6.32 3.05
C TYR A 92 18.18 -5.59 2.29
N GLU A 93 19.40 -6.10 2.41
CA GLU A 93 20.61 -5.57 1.76
C GLU A 93 20.56 -5.67 0.23
N ASP A 94 19.80 -6.64 -0.30
CA ASP A 94 19.62 -6.82 -1.73
C ASP A 94 18.60 -5.83 -2.31
N ALA A 95 17.73 -5.26 -1.47
CA ALA A 95 16.78 -4.22 -1.84
C ALA A 95 17.52 -2.88 -2.03
N ARG A 96 18.25 -2.76 -3.15
CA ARG A 96 18.97 -1.54 -3.50
C ARG A 96 17.98 -0.37 -3.64
N VAL A 97 18.24 0.70 -2.91
CA VAL A 97 17.56 2.00 -3.09
C VAL A 97 17.99 2.55 -4.44
N ASN A 98 17.06 2.81 -5.35
CA ASN A 98 17.36 3.58 -6.56
C ASN A 98 17.52 5.06 -6.16
N PRO A 99 18.72 5.65 -6.35
CA PRO A 99 19.00 7.02 -5.93
C PRO A 99 18.25 8.08 -6.76
N LEU A 100 17.72 7.75 -7.94
CA LEU A 100 17.06 8.70 -8.83
C LEU A 100 15.57 8.92 -8.52
N ASN A 101 14.90 7.93 -7.93
CA ASN A 101 13.46 8.01 -7.65
C ASN A 101 13.08 7.49 -6.24
N GLY A 102 14.05 7.07 -5.43
CA GLY A 102 13.81 6.50 -4.10
C GLY A 102 13.10 5.15 -4.12
N ALA A 103 12.91 4.53 -5.29
CA ALA A 103 12.27 3.23 -5.43
C ALA A 103 13.26 2.12 -5.05
N PHE A 104 12.85 1.19 -4.22
CA PHE A 104 13.63 -0.02 -3.96
C PHE A 104 13.45 -0.94 -5.17
N HIS A 105 14.52 -1.27 -5.87
CA HIS A 105 14.48 -2.17 -7.03
C HIS A 105 14.11 -3.58 -6.56
N THR A 106 12.82 -3.89 -6.51
CA THR A 106 12.37 -5.28 -6.38
C THR A 106 11.36 -5.56 -7.48
N TYR A 107 11.49 -6.73 -8.10
CA TYR A 107 10.51 -7.30 -9.01
C TYR A 107 9.10 -7.13 -8.43
N THR A 108 8.21 -6.49 -9.17
CA THR A 108 6.84 -6.18 -8.74
C THR A 108 6.05 -7.47 -8.65
N GLU A 109 6.05 -8.11 -7.47
CA GLU A 109 5.10 -9.19 -7.19
C GLU A 109 3.72 -8.55 -6.99
N SER A 110 2.75 -9.02 -7.76
CA SER A 110 1.36 -8.53 -7.73
C SER A 110 0.49 -9.33 -6.76
N ASN A 111 1.10 -10.16 -5.92
CA ASN A 111 0.43 -10.90 -4.87
C ASN A 111 0.82 -10.37 -3.48
N PRO A 112 -0.06 -9.59 -2.82
CA PRO A 112 0.18 -9.06 -1.48
C PRO A 112 0.53 -10.11 -0.41
N THR A 113 0.15 -11.36 -0.61
CA THR A 113 0.44 -12.48 0.31
C THR A 113 1.88 -13.01 0.21
N ARG A 114 2.63 -12.59 -0.82
CA ARG A 114 4.06 -12.90 -0.97
C ARG A 114 4.95 -11.72 -0.60
N TRP A 115 4.35 -10.59 -0.24
CA TRP A 115 5.10 -9.42 0.12
C TRP A 115 5.69 -9.60 1.50
N HIS A 116 6.86 -9.00 1.63
CA HIS A 116 7.49 -8.82 2.91
C HIS A 116 7.77 -7.35 3.16
N VAL A 117 7.59 -6.95 4.42
CA VAL A 117 7.91 -5.62 4.91
C VAL A 117 9.10 -5.74 5.83
N VAL A 118 10.14 -4.97 5.54
CA VAL A 118 11.39 -5.00 6.29
C VAL A 118 11.74 -3.60 6.76
N GLN A 119 11.91 -3.47 8.07
CA GLN A 119 12.33 -2.26 8.76
C GLN A 119 13.57 -2.59 9.59
N PRO A 120 14.60 -1.74 9.61
CA PRO A 120 15.73 -1.90 10.51
C PRO A 120 15.27 -2.06 11.96
N GLY A 121 15.80 -3.07 12.66
CA GLY A 121 15.49 -3.34 14.06
C GLY A 121 14.21 -4.16 14.32
N LEU A 122 13.47 -4.57 13.29
CA LEU A 122 12.32 -5.47 13.41
C LEU A 122 12.48 -6.75 12.59
N PRO A 123 11.84 -7.87 12.99
CA PRO A 123 11.79 -9.06 12.17
C PRO A 123 11.03 -8.77 10.86
N ARG A 124 11.38 -9.52 9.81
CA ARG A 124 10.73 -9.44 8.49
C ARG A 124 9.25 -9.84 8.60
N LEU A 125 8.35 -8.89 8.35
CA LEU A 125 6.91 -9.14 8.37
C LEU A 125 6.48 -9.81 7.06
N ALA A 126 5.64 -10.83 7.15
CA ALA A 126 5.11 -11.55 5.99
C ALA A 126 3.61 -11.26 5.82
N GLY A 127 3.20 -10.91 4.60
CA GLY A 127 1.81 -10.68 4.25
C GLY A 127 1.00 -11.97 4.23
N ARG A 128 -0.22 -11.95 4.75
CA ARG A 128 -1.16 -13.07 4.76
C ARG A 128 -2.58 -12.59 4.48
N PRO A 129 -3.40 -13.35 3.75
CA PRO A 129 -4.80 -12.99 3.55
C PRO A 129 -5.59 -13.18 4.86
N ALA A 130 -6.35 -12.17 5.26
CA ALA A 130 -7.10 -12.13 6.52
C ALA A 130 -8.62 -12.23 6.33
N SER A 131 -9.15 -11.76 5.20
CA SER A 131 -10.58 -11.88 4.87
C SER A 131 -10.90 -13.15 4.08
N ARG A 132 -12.19 -13.55 4.03
CA ARG A 132 -12.63 -14.63 3.14
C ARG A 132 -12.34 -14.29 1.68
N ALA A 133 -12.60 -13.04 1.27
CA ALA A 133 -12.36 -12.56 -0.09
C ALA A 133 -10.87 -12.65 -0.46
N SER A 134 -9.97 -12.14 0.37
CA SER A 134 -8.52 -12.25 0.14
C SER A 134 -8.02 -13.70 0.15
N ARG A 135 -8.53 -14.57 1.02
CA ARG A 135 -8.19 -16.01 1.00
C ARG A 135 -8.65 -16.71 -0.29
N MET A 136 -9.79 -16.31 -0.83
CA MET A 136 -10.29 -16.83 -2.10
C MET A 136 -9.52 -16.26 -3.29
N ALA A 137 -9.16 -14.97 -3.26
CA ALA A 137 -8.41 -14.32 -4.33
C ALA A 137 -6.93 -14.79 -4.40
N TYR A 138 -6.30 -15.04 -3.26
CA TYR A 138 -4.89 -15.45 -3.18
C TYR A 138 -4.71 -16.80 -2.47
N ASN A 139 -5.19 -17.85 -3.12
CA ASN A 139 -4.83 -19.22 -2.75
C ASN A 139 -4.00 -19.87 -3.86
N LYS A 140 -3.51 -21.08 -3.59
CA LYS A 140 -2.70 -21.84 -4.55
C LYS A 140 -3.44 -22.10 -5.86
N VAL A 141 -4.75 -22.32 -5.82
CA VAL A 141 -5.55 -22.63 -7.02
C VAL A 141 -5.68 -21.40 -7.90
N THR A 142 -6.02 -20.24 -7.33
CA THR A 142 -6.08 -18.98 -8.10
C THR A 142 -4.72 -18.52 -8.59
N ASP A 143 -3.64 -18.77 -7.84
CA ASP A 143 -2.27 -18.52 -8.29
C ASP A 143 -1.87 -19.39 -9.48
N VAL A 144 -2.26 -20.67 -9.50
CA VAL A 144 -2.03 -21.57 -10.63
C VAL A 144 -2.87 -21.16 -11.84
N LEU A 145 -4.16 -20.83 -11.64
CA LEU A 145 -5.05 -20.37 -12.71
C LEU A 145 -4.56 -19.06 -13.35
N GLY A 146 -4.07 -18.13 -12.52
CA GLY A 146 -3.43 -16.90 -13.02
C GLY A 146 -2.19 -17.18 -13.89
N LYS A 147 -1.38 -18.18 -13.54
CA LYS A 147 -0.21 -18.59 -14.35
C LYS A 147 -0.58 -19.19 -15.70
N VAL A 148 -1.80 -19.73 -15.86
CA VAL A 148 -2.32 -20.25 -17.13
C VAL A 148 -3.27 -19.28 -17.82
N GLY A 149 -3.28 -18.00 -17.43
CA GLY A 149 -3.99 -16.92 -18.12
C GLY A 149 -5.43 -16.68 -17.68
N TYR A 150 -5.91 -17.37 -16.64
CA TYR A 150 -7.23 -17.13 -16.06
C TYR A 150 -7.12 -16.20 -14.85
N ASP A 151 -7.44 -14.92 -15.03
CA ASP A 151 -7.52 -13.97 -13.92
C ASP A 151 -8.89 -14.03 -13.24
N ILE A 152 -8.94 -14.69 -12.08
CA ILE A 152 -10.16 -14.88 -11.27
C ILE A 152 -10.20 -13.85 -10.13
N LYS A 153 -9.20 -12.96 -10.02
CA LYS A 153 -9.15 -11.97 -8.94
C LYS A 153 -10.32 -10.99 -9.01
N GLY A 154 -10.77 -10.65 -10.22
CA GLY A 154 -11.87 -9.72 -10.49
C GLY A 154 -13.27 -10.13 -10.02
N THR A 155 -13.48 -11.41 -9.75
CA THR A 155 -14.84 -11.90 -9.44
C THR A 155 -15.21 -11.73 -7.96
N TRP A 156 -14.29 -11.28 -7.10
CA TRP A 156 -14.49 -11.24 -5.65
C TRP A 156 -14.92 -9.85 -5.15
N LEU A 157 -16.23 -9.62 -5.10
CA LEU A 157 -16.88 -8.37 -4.67
C LEU A 157 -16.81 -8.05 -3.15
N GLY A 158 -15.86 -8.64 -2.42
CA GLY A 158 -15.75 -8.52 -0.96
C GLY A 158 -14.61 -7.62 -0.50
N ALA A 159 -14.73 -7.06 0.71
CA ALA A 159 -13.63 -6.35 1.35
C ALA A 159 -12.41 -7.27 1.51
N MET A 160 -11.28 -6.86 0.94
CA MET A 160 -10.02 -7.60 1.04
C MET A 160 -9.31 -7.17 2.31
N ALA A 161 -8.63 -8.08 2.99
CA ALA A 161 -7.84 -7.74 4.17
C ALA A 161 -6.56 -8.55 4.18
N PHE A 162 -5.47 -7.91 4.58
CA PHE A 162 -4.14 -8.49 4.64
C PHE A 162 -3.52 -8.18 6.00
N THR A 163 -2.93 -9.17 6.63
CA THR A 163 -2.17 -9.01 7.87
C THR A 163 -0.70 -9.23 7.58
N TYR A 164 0.14 -8.36 8.12
CA TYR A 164 1.59 -8.42 8.03
C TYR A 164 2.13 -8.62 9.44
N GLY A 165 2.80 -9.75 9.68
CA GLY A 165 3.32 -10.07 11.02
C GLY A 165 4.49 -11.04 10.97
N ALA A 166 5.17 -11.20 12.11
CA ALA A 166 6.27 -12.14 12.30
C ALA A 166 6.39 -12.56 13.77
N PRO A 167 7.05 -13.68 14.11
CA PRO A 167 7.37 -13.99 15.50
C PRO A 167 8.10 -12.81 16.18
N GLY A 168 7.60 -12.35 17.31
CA GLY A 168 8.15 -11.20 18.05
C GLY A 168 7.73 -9.82 17.52
N CYS A 169 6.81 -9.76 16.56
CA CYS A 169 6.22 -8.51 16.05
C CYS A 169 4.77 -8.73 15.55
N ASP A 170 3.81 -8.16 16.26
CA ASP A 170 2.37 -8.27 15.92
C ASP A 170 2.00 -7.50 14.64
N GLY A 171 2.89 -6.62 14.17
CA GLY A 171 2.84 -5.99 12.86
C GLY A 171 1.60 -5.12 12.65
N PHE A 172 0.90 -5.31 11.53
CA PHE A 172 -0.25 -4.48 11.14
C PHE A 172 -1.21 -5.20 10.19
N THR A 173 -2.38 -4.61 9.96
CA THR A 173 -3.43 -5.08 9.05
C THR A 173 -3.89 -3.96 8.14
N VAL A 174 -4.10 -4.28 6.87
CA VAL A 174 -4.64 -3.38 5.84
C VAL A 174 -5.88 -4.02 5.25
N SER A 175 -7.01 -3.34 5.34
CA SER A 175 -8.27 -3.77 4.75
C SER A 175 -8.66 -2.81 3.63
N LEU A 176 -8.89 -3.32 2.44
CA LEU A 176 -9.45 -2.59 1.31
C LEU A 176 -10.98 -2.69 1.37
N GLY A 177 -11.60 -1.56 1.68
CA GLY A 177 -13.03 -1.35 1.61
C GLY A 177 -13.52 -0.96 0.22
N ARG A 178 -14.76 -0.48 0.14
CA ARG A 178 -15.34 0.01 -1.13
C ARG A 178 -14.73 1.36 -1.52
N ARG A 179 -14.72 1.64 -2.84
CA ARG A 179 -14.34 2.95 -3.42
C ARG A 179 -12.89 3.40 -3.14
N GLY A 180 -11.96 2.47 -2.97
CA GLY A 180 -10.55 2.82 -2.74
C GLY A 180 -10.28 3.42 -1.36
N ARG A 181 -11.10 3.07 -0.37
CA ARG A 181 -10.82 3.33 1.05
C ARG A 181 -10.07 2.15 1.65
N PHE A 182 -9.04 2.44 2.44
CA PHE A 182 -8.35 1.46 3.25
C PHE A 182 -8.56 1.73 4.73
N ASP A 183 -8.86 0.69 5.49
CA ASP A 183 -8.85 0.68 6.94
C ASP A 183 -7.57 0.01 7.42
N VAL A 184 -6.79 0.70 8.26
CA VAL A 184 -5.49 0.25 8.71
C VAL A 184 -5.48 0.13 10.22
N THR A 185 -4.92 -0.97 10.73
CA THR A 185 -4.69 -1.18 12.16
C THR A 185 -3.24 -1.62 12.36
N VAL A 186 -2.49 -0.90 13.18
CA VAL A 186 -1.11 -1.20 13.56
C VAL A 186 -1.12 -1.79 14.96
N HIS A 187 -0.68 -3.04 15.08
CA HIS A 187 -0.68 -3.80 16.33
C HIS A 187 0.65 -3.63 17.09
N ASP A 188 1.75 -3.43 16.36
CA ASP A 188 3.07 -3.16 16.96
C ASP A 188 3.49 -1.70 16.76
N SER A 189 3.61 -0.96 17.86
CA SER A 189 3.92 0.48 17.84
C SER A 189 5.27 0.82 17.22
N ARG A 190 6.20 -0.14 17.16
CA ARG A 190 7.53 0.03 16.56
C ARG A 190 7.51 0.10 15.05
N VAL A 191 6.43 -0.35 14.41
CA VAL A 191 6.27 -0.28 12.95
C VAL A 191 6.09 1.17 12.51
N ASP A 192 6.94 1.62 11.59
CA ASP A 192 6.90 2.96 11.03
C ASP A 192 5.69 3.12 10.10
N ARG A 193 4.88 4.16 10.33
CA ARG A 193 3.66 4.38 9.56
C ARG A 193 3.93 4.69 8.10
N ARG A 194 5.12 5.17 7.74
CA ARG A 194 5.52 5.39 6.35
C ARG A 194 5.63 4.06 5.59
N LEU A 195 6.09 2.99 6.25
CA LEU A 195 6.12 1.65 5.64
C LEU A 195 4.75 1.04 5.51
N VAL A 196 3.88 1.28 6.49
CA VAL A 196 2.46 0.87 6.40
C VAL A 196 1.81 1.57 5.21
N LEU A 197 2.05 2.88 5.03
CA LEU A 197 1.55 3.65 3.90
C LEU A 197 2.15 3.21 2.56
N ALA A 198 3.45 2.87 2.50
CA ALA A 198 4.05 2.26 1.31
C ALA A 198 3.41 0.91 0.96
N CYS A 199 3.02 0.13 1.97
CA CYS A 199 2.24 -1.08 1.76
C CYS A 199 0.83 -0.78 1.22
N VAL A 200 0.16 0.23 1.75
CA VAL A 200 -1.15 0.67 1.24
C VAL A 200 -1.05 1.13 -0.22
N THR A 201 -0.03 1.90 -0.61
CA THR A 201 0.14 2.32 -2.01
C THR A 201 0.41 1.12 -2.92
N ALA A 202 1.19 0.14 -2.47
CA ALA A 202 1.41 -1.10 -3.20
C ALA A 202 0.11 -1.91 -3.39
N VAL A 203 -0.70 -2.08 -2.34
CA VAL A 203 -2.01 -2.75 -2.45
C VAL A 203 -2.92 -1.96 -3.38
N ALA A 204 -2.97 -0.63 -3.25
CA ALA A 204 -3.79 0.22 -4.10
C ALA A 204 -3.40 0.11 -5.58
N HIS A 205 -2.11 0.11 -5.91
CA HIS A 205 -1.62 -0.08 -7.27
C HIS A 205 -2.05 -1.43 -7.83
N THR A 206 -1.98 -2.49 -7.02
CA THR A 206 -2.33 -3.86 -7.46
C THR A 206 -3.84 -4.04 -7.63
N GLU A 207 -4.63 -3.59 -6.65
CA GLU A 207 -6.06 -3.94 -6.57
C GLU A 207 -6.98 -2.91 -7.23
N LEU A 208 -6.67 -1.61 -7.16
CA LEU A 208 -7.53 -0.59 -7.76
C LEU A 208 -7.34 -0.46 -9.27
N ASP A 209 -6.17 -0.81 -9.79
CA ASP A 209 -5.97 -0.88 -11.24
C ASP A 209 -6.75 -2.05 -11.86
N SER A 210 -6.78 -3.22 -11.19
CA SER A 210 -7.62 -4.36 -11.61
C SER A 210 -9.11 -4.01 -11.62
N ILE A 211 -9.62 -3.39 -10.56
CA ILE A 211 -11.04 -2.98 -10.48
C ILE A 211 -11.42 -1.98 -11.59
N ARG A 212 -10.51 -1.07 -11.97
CA ARG A 212 -10.75 -0.12 -13.07
C ARG A 212 -10.76 -0.79 -14.43
N ALA A 213 -9.84 -1.71 -14.69
CA ALA A 213 -9.79 -2.46 -15.94
C ALA A 213 -11.09 -3.26 -16.16
N GLU A 214 -11.62 -3.86 -15.11
CA GLU A 214 -12.87 -4.63 -15.15
C GLU A 214 -14.11 -3.77 -15.32
N GLY A 215 -14.19 -2.61 -14.64
CA GLY A 215 -15.29 -1.67 -14.80
C GLY A 215 -15.41 -1.12 -16.24
N VAL A 216 -14.29 -0.94 -16.93
CA VAL A 216 -14.26 -0.56 -18.35
C VAL A 216 -14.66 -1.73 -19.25
N SER A 217 -14.21 -2.96 -18.94
CA SER A 217 -14.53 -4.16 -19.72
C SER A 217 -16.01 -4.55 -19.64
N MET A 218 -16.64 -4.44 -18.46
CA MET A 218 -18.09 -4.69 -18.31
C MET A 218 -18.94 -3.66 -19.08
N LEU A 219 -18.51 -2.41 -19.17
CA LEU A 219 -19.20 -1.39 -19.95
C LEU A 219 -19.04 -1.58 -21.46
N THR A 220 -17.95 -2.20 -21.92
CA THR A 220 -17.73 -2.49 -23.35
C THR A 220 -18.49 -3.72 -23.84
N PHE A 221 -18.72 -4.72 -22.98
CA PHE A 221 -19.53 -5.90 -23.33
C PHE A 221 -21.06 -5.70 -23.17
N GLY A 222 -21.51 -4.59 -22.58
CA GLY A 222 -22.94 -4.24 -22.46
C GLY A 222 -23.52 -3.44 -23.64
N GLY A 223 -22.67 -3.01 -24.60
CA GLY A 223 -23.06 -2.11 -25.70
C GLY A 223 -23.44 -2.80 -27.01
N GLY A 224 -23.78 -4.09 -26.98
CA GLY A 224 -24.06 -4.87 -28.19
C GLY A 224 -25.34 -5.68 -28.07
N ARG A 225 -26.49 -5.01 -28.00
CA ARG A 225 -27.81 -5.50 -28.44
C ARG A 225 -28.80 -4.35 -28.43
N ARG A 226 -28.95 -3.71 -29.59
CA ARG A 226 -30.22 -3.40 -30.25
C ARG A 226 -29.95 -3.18 -31.73
#